data_AF-A0A3J3CB52-F1
#
_entry.id   AF-A0A3J3CB52-F1
#
_cell.length_a   1.000
_cell.length_b   1.000
_cell.length_c   1.000
_cell.angle_alpha   90.00
_cell.angle_beta   90.00
_cell.angle_gamma   90.00
#
_symmetry.space_group_name_H-M   'P 1'
#
loop_
_entity.id
_entity.type
_entity.pdbx_description
1 polymer ?
#
loop_
_entity_poly.entity_id
_entity_poly.type
_entity_poly.pdbx_seq_one_letter_code
_entity_poly.pdbx_strand_id
1 'polypeptide(L)'
;MAVYHLSTRINSNVPADSLLYDLCIYRMDSSRNKSPLVDVKQQPFLGNHETQSHMTGNINESLSTIYIMEMKLYRKTMLHTHCVTPAPFTKMYTLEEFASGKAWSSVKRENPCYFESKGTMKPESQGGETKQIKITIPERPFIAKEYPIGNPRDPFDKNLIERQIDERFNGFDFPNQIATSVCGPAAFFYCLQKDRPDVYAQAARELWRYGKTKIGDLIISPSEGCLHPTGTFYFDDGRPKIAGTDWMTLAGLRDSENTVLNFDALDSPVAGITMWQTLTEWFEKAGYEMVYSNVGITQAGVQGIRDLNKYIEQGYKVVTLINDGLLEYSTNKTTLPTHWIVWDGPVTQEANGDIALNLFSWGKVINWIKPKKDLQFFINRFFGGMVFKPLK
;
A
#
# COMPACT_ATOMS: atom_id res chain seq x y z
N MET A 1 6.11 28.40 -2.80
CA MET A 1 5.03 28.00 -3.70
C MET A 1 5.60 27.87 -5.10
N ALA A 2 5.44 26.71 -5.72
CA ALA A 2 5.88 26.44 -7.07
C ALA A 2 4.69 26.01 -7.92
N VAL A 3 4.78 26.27 -9.22
CA VAL A 3 3.87 25.76 -10.23
C VAL A 3 4.61 24.69 -11.01
N TYR A 4 4.00 23.51 -11.14
CA TYR A 4 4.56 22.40 -11.89
C TYR A 4 3.76 22.14 -13.15
N HIS A 5 4.43 21.57 -14.14
CA HIS A 5 3.87 21.19 -15.42
C HIS A 5 3.79 19.68 -15.45
N LEU A 6 2.57 19.13 -15.36
CA LEU A 6 2.36 17.69 -15.24
C LEU A 6 1.98 17.10 -16.60
N SER A 7 2.64 16.00 -16.97
CA SER A 7 2.25 15.21 -18.15
C SER A 7 2.40 13.70 -17.87
N THR A 8 1.77 12.91 -18.73
CA THR A 8 1.87 11.45 -18.75
C THR A 8 1.71 10.96 -20.19
N ARG A 9 1.84 9.67 -20.43
CA ARG A 9 1.82 9.08 -21.75
C ARG A 9 1.03 7.78 -21.80
N ILE A 10 0.37 7.54 -22.92
CA ILE A 10 -0.32 6.27 -23.20
C ILE A 10 0.40 5.48 -24.28
N ASN A 11 0.05 4.19 -24.40
CA ASN A 11 0.47 3.38 -25.54
C ASN A 11 -0.73 3.10 -26.46
N SER A 12 -0.59 3.45 -27.75
CA SER A 12 -1.63 3.21 -28.76
C SER A 12 -1.04 3.04 -30.16
N ASN A 13 -1.74 2.32 -31.03
CA ASN A 13 -1.49 2.31 -32.48
C ASN A 13 -2.50 3.16 -33.28
N VAL A 14 -3.44 3.81 -32.59
CA VAL A 14 -4.42 4.72 -33.19
C VAL A 14 -3.79 6.12 -33.26
N PRO A 15 -4.02 6.90 -34.33
CA PRO A 15 -3.52 8.26 -34.41
C PRO A 15 -3.91 9.10 -33.18
N ALA A 16 -2.98 9.94 -32.68
CA ALA A 16 -3.19 10.69 -31.44
C ALA A 16 -4.31 11.75 -31.55
N ASP A 17 -4.48 12.36 -32.73
CA ASP A 17 -5.55 13.32 -33.07
C ASP A 17 -6.96 12.68 -33.08
N SER A 18 -6.99 11.36 -33.09
CA SER A 18 -8.16 10.50 -33.08
C SER A 18 -8.54 10.04 -31.67
N LEU A 19 -7.76 10.42 -30.65
CA LEU A 19 -7.97 10.08 -29.24
C LEU A 19 -8.11 11.32 -28.38
N LEU A 20 -8.94 11.23 -27.34
CA LEU A 20 -9.06 12.23 -26.30
C LEU A 20 -8.92 11.56 -24.92
N TYR A 21 -8.64 12.35 -23.89
CA TYR A 21 -8.59 11.86 -22.52
C TYR A 21 -9.29 12.77 -21.53
N ASP A 22 -9.85 12.15 -20.49
CA ASP A 22 -10.02 12.80 -19.20
C ASP A 22 -8.81 12.45 -18.34
N LEU A 23 -8.26 13.44 -17.64
CA LEU A 23 -7.16 13.25 -16.70
C LEU A 23 -7.50 13.92 -15.38
N CYS A 24 -7.48 13.14 -14.30
CA CYS A 24 -7.54 13.65 -12.95
C CYS A 24 -6.29 13.19 -12.18
N ILE A 25 -5.49 14.14 -11.69
CA ILE A 25 -4.35 13.88 -10.80
C ILE A 25 -4.72 14.46 -9.45
N TYR A 26 -4.75 13.64 -8.41
CA TYR A 26 -5.24 14.03 -7.11
C TYR A 26 -4.55 13.29 -5.98
N ARG A 27 -4.73 13.80 -4.78
CA ARG A 27 -4.46 13.06 -3.55
C ARG A 27 -5.72 12.98 -2.71
N MET A 28 -5.76 12.05 -1.79
CA MET A 28 -6.88 11.88 -0.87
C MET A 28 -6.39 11.96 0.57
N ASP A 29 -7.12 12.67 1.44
CA ASP A 29 -6.80 12.72 2.86
C ASP A 29 -7.34 11.49 3.63
N SER A 30 -7.05 11.42 4.93
CA SER A 30 -7.54 10.37 5.85
C SER A 30 -9.07 10.28 5.93
N SER A 31 -9.77 11.36 5.58
CA SER A 31 -11.24 11.43 5.56
C SER A 31 -11.83 11.05 4.20
N ARG A 32 -10.98 10.64 3.25
CA ARG A 32 -11.33 10.30 1.86
C ARG A 32 -11.72 11.51 1.00
N ASN A 33 -11.38 12.73 1.41
CA ASN A 33 -11.63 13.91 0.59
C ASN A 33 -10.60 14.01 -0.53
N LYS A 34 -11.09 14.12 -1.76
CA LYS A 34 -10.27 14.25 -2.97
C LYS A 34 -9.81 15.69 -3.15
N SER A 35 -8.50 15.89 -3.25
CA SER A 35 -7.87 17.18 -3.58
C SER A 35 -7.19 17.08 -4.95
N PRO A 36 -7.85 17.48 -6.04
CA PRO A 36 -7.28 17.43 -7.39
C PRO A 36 -6.24 18.53 -7.61
N LEU A 37 -5.13 18.19 -8.26
CA LEU A 37 -4.18 19.14 -8.87
C LEU A 37 -4.53 19.44 -10.32
N VAL A 38 -4.98 18.42 -11.04
CA VAL A 38 -5.42 18.49 -12.43
C VAL A 38 -6.75 17.78 -12.51
N ASP A 39 -7.73 18.39 -13.16
CA ASP A 39 -8.98 17.74 -13.56
C ASP A 39 -9.44 18.35 -14.89
N VAL A 40 -9.09 17.67 -15.98
CA VAL A 40 -9.38 18.11 -17.35
C VAL A 40 -10.17 17.03 -18.07
N LYS A 41 -11.07 17.45 -18.95
CA LYS A 41 -11.96 16.57 -19.71
C LYS A 41 -11.71 16.67 -21.21
N GLN A 42 -11.81 15.54 -21.89
CA GLN A 42 -11.74 15.39 -23.35
C GLN A 42 -10.64 16.20 -24.03
N GLN A 43 -9.44 16.20 -23.45
CA GLN A 43 -8.27 16.88 -24.00
C GLN A 43 -7.62 16.05 -25.12
N PRO A 44 -7.07 16.68 -26.17
CA PRO A 44 -6.33 15.96 -27.20
C PRO A 44 -4.90 15.63 -26.75
N PHE A 45 -4.36 14.54 -27.29
CA PHE A 45 -2.96 14.14 -27.11
C PHE A 45 -2.02 14.90 -28.05
N LEU A 46 -0.74 14.96 -27.67
CA LEU A 46 0.36 15.30 -28.56
C LEU A 46 0.62 14.14 -29.54
N GLY A 47 1.32 14.40 -30.65
CA GLY A 47 1.53 13.42 -31.71
C GLY A 47 2.24 12.12 -31.29
N ASN A 48 2.95 12.13 -30.16
CA ASN A 48 3.65 10.99 -29.55
C ASN A 48 2.81 10.24 -28.48
N HIS A 49 1.51 10.53 -28.37
CA HIS A 49 0.57 10.02 -27.36
C HIS A 49 0.84 10.48 -25.92
N GLU A 50 1.60 11.55 -25.76
CA GLU A 50 1.72 12.26 -24.48
C GLU A 50 0.53 13.18 -24.27
N THR A 51 0.11 13.36 -23.03
CA THR A 51 -0.89 14.38 -22.69
C THR A 51 -0.33 15.77 -22.95
N GLN A 52 -1.21 16.77 -22.99
CA GLN A 52 -0.76 18.15 -22.89
C GLN A 52 -0.08 18.37 -21.53
N SER A 53 0.73 19.42 -21.44
CA SER A 53 1.29 19.89 -20.18
C SER A 53 0.20 20.62 -19.39
N HIS A 54 -0.12 20.12 -18.19
CA HIS A 54 -1.11 20.72 -17.32
C HIS A 54 -0.44 21.42 -16.15
N MET A 55 -0.68 22.73 -16.01
CA MET A 55 -0.11 23.51 -14.90
C MET A 55 -0.88 23.24 -13.60
N THR A 56 -0.15 23.06 -12.51
CA THR A 56 -0.75 23.05 -11.17
C THR A 56 -1.12 24.47 -10.74
N GLY A 57 -1.94 24.57 -9.69
CA GLY A 57 -1.96 25.79 -8.87
C GLY A 57 -0.63 25.99 -8.14
N ASN A 58 -0.54 27.07 -7.35
CA ASN A 58 0.57 27.27 -6.42
C ASN A 58 0.55 26.20 -5.33
N ILE A 59 1.54 25.32 -5.30
CA ILE A 59 1.66 24.27 -4.29
C ILE A 59 2.97 24.39 -3.49
N ASN A 60 2.94 23.92 -2.24
CA ASN A 60 4.08 23.87 -1.31
C ASN A 60 4.47 22.42 -0.97
N GLU A 61 4.05 21.48 -1.79
CA GLU A 61 4.24 20.06 -1.58
C GLU A 61 5.64 19.63 -2.04
N SER A 62 6.14 18.57 -1.41
CA SER A 62 7.43 17.98 -1.79
C SER A 62 7.32 17.31 -3.15
N LEU A 63 8.42 17.26 -3.90
CA LEU A 63 8.53 16.46 -5.12
C LEU A 63 8.26 14.96 -4.89
N SER A 64 8.49 14.48 -3.65
CA SER A 64 8.19 13.11 -3.23
C SER A 64 6.70 12.85 -2.93
N THR A 65 5.84 13.86 -2.93
CA THR A 65 4.40 13.68 -2.64
C THR A 65 3.73 12.78 -3.67
N ILE A 66 3.00 11.77 -3.20
CA ILE A 66 2.33 10.75 -4.02
C ILE A 66 0.95 11.23 -4.45
N TYR A 67 0.66 11.15 -5.75
CA TYR A 67 -0.65 11.41 -6.33
C TYR A 67 -1.19 10.18 -7.05
N ILE A 68 -2.51 10.04 -7.04
CA ILE A 68 -3.25 9.10 -7.88
C ILE A 68 -3.61 9.81 -9.18
N MET A 69 -3.26 9.16 -10.29
CA MET A 69 -3.75 9.48 -11.62
C MET A 69 -4.95 8.60 -11.95
N GLU A 70 -6.03 9.22 -12.36
CA GLU A 70 -7.18 8.62 -13.02
C GLU A 70 -7.23 9.09 -14.48
N MET A 71 -7.33 8.14 -15.41
CA MET A 71 -7.44 8.46 -16.84
C MET A 71 -8.55 7.68 -17.52
N LYS A 72 -9.42 8.37 -18.24
CA LYS A 72 -10.36 7.75 -19.20
C LYS A 72 -9.94 8.11 -20.60
N LEU A 73 -10.02 7.13 -21.50
CA LEU A 73 -9.70 7.32 -22.91
C LEU A 73 -10.98 7.37 -23.75
N TYR A 74 -10.96 8.20 -24.78
CA TYR A 74 -12.05 8.38 -25.72
C TYR A 74 -11.55 8.24 -27.14
N ARG A 75 -12.35 7.59 -27.98
CA ARG A 75 -12.10 7.47 -29.40
C ARG A 75 -12.99 8.45 -30.16
N LYS A 76 -12.36 9.36 -30.91
CA LYS A 76 -13.02 10.36 -31.75
C LYS A 76 -13.09 9.89 -33.20
N THR A 77 -14.27 9.45 -33.65
CA THR A 77 -14.52 9.13 -35.06
C THR A 77 -15.11 10.36 -35.78
N MET A 78 -15.31 10.27 -37.11
CA MET A 78 -15.97 11.33 -37.89
C MET A 78 -17.39 11.65 -37.40
N LEU A 79 -18.09 10.68 -36.82
CA LEU A 79 -19.51 10.79 -36.47
C LEU A 79 -19.76 11.00 -34.98
N HIS A 80 -18.93 10.43 -34.12
CA HIS A 80 -19.13 10.49 -32.67
C HIS A 80 -17.83 10.25 -31.89
N THR A 81 -17.84 10.68 -30.64
CA THR A 81 -16.82 10.37 -29.65
C THR A 81 -17.41 9.39 -28.63
N HIS A 82 -16.72 8.30 -28.33
CA HIS A 82 -17.15 7.33 -27.32
C HIS A 82 -16.04 7.00 -26.34
N CYS A 83 -16.42 6.71 -25.09
CA CYS A 83 -15.49 6.27 -24.04
C CYS A 83 -15.03 4.84 -24.33
N VAL A 84 -13.73 4.59 -24.34
CA VAL A 84 -13.16 3.27 -24.65
C VAL A 84 -12.87 2.43 -23.40
N THR A 85 -12.86 3.06 -22.23
CA THR A 85 -12.60 2.42 -20.93
C THR A 85 -13.87 2.45 -20.07
N PRO A 86 -14.42 1.31 -19.63
CA PRO A 86 -15.64 1.28 -18.81
C PRO A 86 -15.41 1.89 -17.41
N ALA A 87 -14.19 1.78 -16.89
CA ALA A 87 -13.74 2.42 -15.66
C ALA A 87 -12.44 3.21 -15.93
N PRO A 88 -12.16 4.31 -15.21
CA PRO A 88 -10.88 4.98 -15.32
C PRO A 88 -9.72 4.04 -14.98
N PHE A 89 -8.63 4.17 -15.72
CA PHE A 89 -7.35 3.57 -15.36
C PHE A 89 -6.76 4.35 -14.19
N THR A 90 -6.29 3.64 -13.15
CA THR A 90 -5.67 4.24 -11.96
C THR A 90 -4.21 3.84 -11.83
N LYS A 91 -3.35 4.79 -11.47
CA LYS A 91 -1.95 4.55 -11.11
C LYS A 91 -1.42 5.63 -10.20
N MET A 92 -0.48 5.29 -9.32
CA MET A 92 0.18 6.29 -8.49
C MET A 92 1.57 6.64 -9.01
N TYR A 93 1.93 7.92 -8.86
CA TYR A 93 3.24 8.48 -9.18
C TYR A 93 3.55 9.62 -8.20
N THR A 94 4.82 9.95 -8.03
CA THR A 94 5.22 11.15 -7.30
C THR A 94 5.01 12.42 -8.14
N LEU A 95 4.95 13.58 -7.49
CA LEU A 95 4.94 14.87 -8.17
C LEU A 95 6.16 15.03 -9.10
N GLU A 96 7.33 14.58 -8.66
CA GLU A 96 8.55 14.57 -9.47
C GLU A 96 8.38 13.76 -10.75
N GLU A 97 7.79 12.57 -10.67
CA GLU A 97 7.59 11.70 -11.82
C GLU A 97 6.67 12.36 -12.86
N PHE A 98 5.59 13.03 -12.43
CA PHE A 98 4.78 13.83 -13.34
C PHE A 98 5.53 15.03 -13.93
N ALA A 99 6.21 15.81 -13.09
CA ALA A 99 6.88 17.05 -13.50
C ALA A 99 8.07 16.81 -14.43
N SER A 100 8.68 15.62 -14.35
CA SER A 100 9.83 15.20 -15.15
C SER A 100 9.48 14.37 -16.39
N GLY A 101 8.18 14.12 -16.64
CA GLY A 101 7.72 13.28 -17.75
C GLY A 101 7.99 11.78 -17.57
N LYS A 102 8.25 11.34 -16.33
CA LYS A 102 8.51 9.93 -15.97
C LYS A 102 7.27 9.20 -15.45
N ALA A 103 6.10 9.84 -15.41
CA ALA A 103 4.83 9.23 -15.01
C ALA A 103 4.25 8.27 -16.07
N TRP A 104 5.03 7.25 -16.47
CA TRP A 104 4.66 6.18 -17.39
C TRP A 104 5.57 4.96 -17.19
N SER A 105 5.24 3.81 -17.80
CA SER A 105 6.05 2.59 -17.73
C SER A 105 6.40 2.05 -19.12
N SER A 106 7.59 1.48 -19.28
CA SER A 106 7.95 0.73 -20.49
C SER A 106 7.14 -0.56 -20.64
N VAL A 107 6.55 -1.06 -19.54
CA VAL A 107 5.70 -2.24 -19.54
C VAL A 107 4.27 -1.85 -19.94
N LYS A 108 3.86 -2.28 -21.13
CA LYS A 108 2.56 -1.91 -21.73
C LYS A 108 1.36 -2.03 -20.77
N ARG A 109 1.23 -3.13 -20.03
CA ARG A 109 0.08 -3.40 -19.12
C ARG A 109 -0.02 -2.46 -17.91
N GLU A 110 1.05 -1.73 -17.62
CA GLU A 110 1.13 -0.77 -16.51
C GLU A 110 0.77 0.66 -16.96
N ASN A 111 0.26 0.84 -18.18
CA ASN A 111 -0.17 2.11 -18.74
C ASN A 111 -1.62 2.01 -19.23
N PRO A 112 -2.36 3.13 -19.27
CA PRO A 112 -3.58 3.21 -20.05
C PRO A 112 -3.25 2.99 -21.53
N CYS A 113 -4.06 2.15 -22.18
CA CYS A 113 -3.76 1.60 -23.50
C CYS A 113 -5.04 1.51 -24.34
N TYR A 114 -4.96 1.85 -25.61
CA TYR A 114 -6.04 1.60 -26.57
C TYR A 114 -5.46 1.20 -27.93
N PHE A 115 -5.92 0.10 -28.49
CA PHE A 115 -5.41 -0.42 -29.76
C PHE A 115 -6.57 -0.85 -30.64
N GLU A 116 -6.48 -0.51 -31.93
CA GLU A 116 -7.43 -0.96 -32.96
C GLU A 116 -6.70 -1.92 -33.92
N SER A 117 -7.31 -3.06 -34.23
CA SER A 117 -6.88 -3.91 -35.34
C SER A 117 -7.55 -3.44 -36.63
N LYS A 118 -6.83 -3.56 -37.76
CA LYS A 118 -7.38 -3.29 -39.09
C LYS A 118 -7.77 -4.62 -39.72
N GLY A 119 -9.05 -4.79 -40.05
CA GLY A 119 -9.56 -5.97 -40.73
C GLY A 119 -11.09 -6.00 -40.76
N THR A 120 -11.67 -6.55 -41.82
CA THR A 120 -13.11 -6.84 -41.88
C THR A 120 -13.31 -8.27 -41.42
N MET A 121 -13.99 -8.47 -40.28
CA MET A 121 -14.39 -9.81 -39.87
C MET A 121 -15.42 -10.35 -40.89
N LYS A 122 -15.17 -11.54 -41.42
CA LYS A 122 -16.13 -12.29 -42.23
C LYS A 122 -16.42 -13.63 -41.54
N PRO A 123 -17.64 -14.16 -41.63
CA PRO A 123 -17.93 -15.51 -41.18
C PRO A 123 -16.95 -16.51 -41.81
N GLU A 124 -16.47 -17.48 -41.03
CA GLU A 124 -15.56 -18.52 -41.52
C GLU A 124 -16.12 -19.27 -42.74
N SER A 125 -17.44 -19.44 -42.79
CA SER A 125 -18.17 -20.07 -43.91
C SER A 125 -18.04 -19.35 -45.25
N GLN A 126 -17.60 -18.09 -45.28
CA GLN A 126 -17.44 -17.30 -46.51
C GLN A 126 -16.06 -17.46 -47.15
N GLY A 127 -15.16 -18.27 -46.56
CA GLY A 127 -13.80 -18.48 -47.04
C GLY A 127 -12.90 -17.25 -46.91
N GLY A 128 -11.58 -17.47 -46.89
CA GLY A 128 -10.57 -16.42 -46.73
C GLY A 128 -9.43 -16.81 -45.80
N GLU A 129 -8.50 -15.89 -45.57
CA GLU A 129 -7.41 -16.08 -44.60
C GLU A 129 -7.96 -15.96 -43.16
N THR A 130 -8.18 -17.10 -42.49
CA THR A 130 -8.57 -17.11 -41.07
C THR A 130 -7.36 -16.73 -40.21
N LYS A 131 -7.41 -15.53 -39.62
CA LYS A 131 -6.41 -15.10 -38.62
C LYS A 131 -6.89 -15.46 -37.22
N GLN A 132 -6.21 -16.40 -36.58
CA GLN A 132 -6.45 -16.70 -35.17
C GLN A 132 -5.85 -15.60 -34.30
N ILE A 133 -6.70 -14.83 -33.62
CA ILE A 133 -6.27 -13.86 -32.62
C ILE A 133 -6.33 -14.55 -31.25
N LYS A 134 -5.16 -14.85 -30.67
CA LYS A 134 -5.08 -15.30 -29.28
C LYS A 134 -5.01 -14.08 -28.37
N ILE A 135 -6.14 -13.73 -27.74
CA ILE A 135 -6.15 -12.75 -26.66
C ILE A 135 -5.66 -13.47 -25.41
N THR A 136 -4.37 -13.36 -25.10
CA THR A 136 -3.80 -13.84 -23.84
C THR A 136 -4.02 -12.80 -22.75
N ILE A 137 -4.91 -13.09 -21.81
CA ILE A 137 -4.89 -12.43 -20.51
C ILE A 137 -3.80 -13.16 -19.72
N PRO A 138 -2.68 -12.50 -19.35
CA PRO A 138 -1.68 -13.16 -18.52
C PRO A 138 -2.35 -13.59 -17.21
N GLU A 139 -1.97 -14.75 -16.69
CA GLU A 139 -2.40 -15.13 -15.36
C GLU A 139 -2.01 -14.06 -14.36
N ARG A 140 -2.85 -13.87 -13.34
CA ARG A 140 -2.50 -12.95 -12.27
C ARG A 140 -1.25 -13.48 -11.54
N PRO A 141 -0.41 -12.60 -10.97
CA PRO A 141 0.84 -13.00 -10.30
C PRO A 141 0.61 -13.88 -9.08
N PHE A 142 -0.32 -13.51 -8.19
CA PHE A 142 -0.53 -14.23 -6.94
C PHE A 142 -1.42 -15.47 -7.12
N ILE A 143 -0.87 -16.66 -6.90
CA ILE A 143 -1.59 -17.95 -7.03
C ILE A 143 -1.13 -18.90 -5.92
N ALA A 144 -2.01 -19.22 -4.97
CA ALA A 144 -1.73 -20.25 -3.97
C ALA A 144 -1.77 -21.64 -4.63
N LYS A 145 -0.74 -22.47 -4.44
CA LYS A 145 -0.61 -23.74 -5.17
C LYS A 145 -1.73 -24.72 -4.85
N GLU A 146 -2.17 -24.76 -3.59
CA GLU A 146 -3.25 -25.62 -3.11
C GLU A 146 -4.65 -25.07 -3.41
N TYR A 147 -4.73 -23.79 -3.76
CA TYR A 147 -5.98 -23.07 -4.07
C TYR A 147 -5.84 -22.29 -5.38
N PRO A 148 -5.65 -22.99 -6.52
CA PRO A 148 -5.38 -22.35 -7.81
C PRO A 148 -6.58 -21.55 -8.33
N ILE A 149 -6.37 -20.79 -9.41
CA ILE A 149 -7.42 -20.00 -10.08
C ILE A 149 -8.65 -20.88 -10.38
N GLY A 150 -9.82 -20.39 -9.98
CA GLY A 150 -11.10 -21.10 -10.14
C GLY A 150 -11.46 -22.01 -8.97
N ASN A 151 -10.57 -22.21 -7.99
CA ASN A 151 -10.91 -22.88 -6.74
C ASN A 151 -11.87 -21.99 -5.92
N PRO A 152 -12.96 -22.53 -5.34
CA PRO A 152 -13.89 -21.74 -4.49
C PRO A 152 -13.24 -21.12 -3.25
N ARG A 153 -12.06 -21.62 -2.85
CA ARG A 153 -11.24 -21.13 -1.74
C ARG A 153 -9.97 -20.46 -2.23
N ASP A 154 -9.96 -19.91 -3.44
CA ASP A 154 -8.86 -19.09 -3.92
C ASP A 154 -8.70 -17.81 -3.07
N PRO A 155 -7.63 -17.65 -2.29
CA PRO A 155 -7.45 -16.49 -1.41
C PRO A 155 -7.21 -15.18 -2.19
N PHE A 156 -6.82 -15.29 -3.47
CA PHE A 156 -6.51 -14.15 -4.32
C PHE A 156 -7.60 -13.89 -5.38
N ASP A 157 -8.78 -14.50 -5.25
CA ASP A 157 -9.92 -14.24 -6.15
C ASP A 157 -10.16 -12.73 -6.32
N LYS A 158 -10.45 -12.30 -7.55
CA LYS A 158 -10.53 -10.87 -7.88
C LYS A 158 -11.60 -10.16 -7.06
N ASN A 159 -12.79 -10.74 -6.94
CA ASN A 159 -13.91 -10.11 -6.24
C ASN A 159 -13.66 -10.11 -4.73
N LEU A 160 -13.04 -11.18 -4.22
CA LEU A 160 -12.60 -11.23 -2.82
C LEU A 160 -11.58 -10.13 -2.50
N ILE A 161 -10.57 -9.97 -3.36
CA ILE A 161 -9.51 -8.97 -3.18
C ILE A 161 -10.06 -7.54 -3.29
N GLU A 162 -10.86 -7.22 -4.31
CA GLU A 162 -11.43 -5.87 -4.43
C GLU A 162 -12.33 -5.54 -3.22
N ARG A 163 -13.13 -6.51 -2.73
CA ARG A 163 -13.92 -6.33 -1.49
C ARG A 163 -13.02 -6.05 -0.29
N GLN A 164 -11.96 -6.83 -0.09
CA GLN A 164 -11.01 -6.63 1.02
C GLN A 164 -10.32 -5.28 0.95
N ILE A 165 -9.95 -4.82 -0.25
CA ILE A 165 -9.36 -3.50 -0.49
C ILE A 165 -10.39 -2.41 -0.14
N ASP A 166 -11.65 -2.55 -0.55
CA ASP A 166 -12.71 -1.59 -0.25
C ASP A 166 -13.01 -1.53 1.26
N GLU A 167 -12.99 -2.66 1.97
CA GLU A 167 -13.12 -2.71 3.44
C GLU A 167 -12.02 -1.89 4.13
N ARG A 168 -10.77 -2.02 3.67
CA ARG A 168 -9.61 -1.29 4.21
C ARG A 168 -9.65 0.19 3.83
N PHE A 169 -10.00 0.52 2.59
CA PHE A 169 -10.16 1.90 2.12
C PHE A 169 -11.20 2.67 2.95
N ASN A 170 -12.31 2.00 3.32
CA ASN A 170 -13.37 2.59 4.13
C ASN A 170 -13.11 2.49 5.65
N GLY A 171 -12.01 1.85 6.08
CA GLY A 171 -11.64 1.73 7.49
C GLY A 171 -12.52 0.75 8.28
N PHE A 172 -13.18 -0.20 7.61
CA PHE A 172 -13.93 -1.28 8.26
C PHE A 172 -13.02 -2.39 8.78
N ASP A 173 -11.83 -2.52 8.21
CA ASP A 173 -10.82 -3.50 8.60
C ASP A 173 -9.41 -2.90 8.50
N PHE A 174 -8.44 -3.51 9.18
CA PHE A 174 -7.04 -3.09 9.19
C PHE A 174 -6.12 -4.26 8.80
N PRO A 175 -4.84 -4.00 8.43
CA PRO A 175 -3.95 -5.06 8.02
C PRO A 175 -3.76 -6.06 9.16
N ASN A 176 -3.99 -7.34 8.90
CA ASN A 176 -3.97 -8.36 9.94
C ASN A 176 -2.88 -9.41 9.70
N GLN A 177 -1.79 -9.27 10.44
CA GLN A 177 -0.68 -10.23 10.46
C GLN A 177 -1.02 -11.58 11.10
N ILE A 178 -2.12 -11.68 11.86
CA ILE A 178 -2.51 -12.88 12.63
C ILE A 178 -1.32 -13.37 13.48
N ALA A 179 -0.85 -14.61 13.30
CA ALA A 179 0.26 -15.20 14.06
C ALA A 179 1.60 -15.16 13.29
N THR A 180 1.68 -14.38 12.21
CA THR A 180 2.88 -14.29 11.37
C THR A 180 3.80 -13.14 11.83
N SER A 181 5.11 -13.32 11.64
CA SER A 181 6.17 -12.37 12.06
C SER A 181 6.28 -11.13 11.16
N VAL A 182 5.14 -10.52 10.79
CA VAL A 182 5.05 -9.35 9.91
C VAL A 182 4.45 -8.11 10.62
N CYS A 183 4.74 -7.96 11.92
CA CYS A 183 4.32 -6.80 12.72
C CYS A 183 4.86 -5.47 12.19
N GLY A 184 6.10 -5.44 11.68
CA GLY A 184 6.67 -4.26 11.03
C GLY A 184 5.86 -3.83 9.80
N PRO A 185 5.67 -4.71 8.79
CA PRO A 185 4.80 -4.42 7.65
C PRO A 185 3.38 -4.01 8.06
N ALA A 186 2.79 -4.68 9.06
CA ALA A 186 1.45 -4.34 9.52
C ALA A 186 1.37 -2.92 10.10
N ALA A 187 2.37 -2.52 10.90
CA ALA A 187 2.46 -1.17 11.45
C ALA A 187 2.64 -0.11 10.34
N PHE A 188 3.47 -0.38 9.34
CA PHE A 188 3.65 0.48 8.16
C PHE A 188 2.33 0.66 7.39
N PHE A 189 1.71 -0.44 6.98
CA PHE A 189 0.49 -0.40 6.18
C PHE A 189 -0.71 0.14 6.96
N TYR A 190 -0.78 -0.04 8.28
CA TYR A 190 -1.79 0.61 9.11
C TYR A 190 -1.64 2.13 9.10
N CYS A 191 -0.42 2.65 9.26
CA CYS A 191 -0.17 4.09 9.18
C CYS A 191 -0.53 4.62 7.78
N LEU A 192 -0.11 3.92 6.73
CA LEU A 192 -0.39 4.27 5.34
C LEU A 192 -1.90 4.30 5.05
N GLN A 193 -2.63 3.27 5.47
CA GLN A 193 -4.09 3.19 5.32
C GLN A 193 -4.80 4.34 6.05
N LYS A 194 -4.33 4.70 7.25
CA LYS A 194 -4.93 5.78 8.05
C LYS A 194 -4.72 7.16 7.42
N ASP A 195 -3.54 7.42 6.85
CA ASP A 195 -3.21 8.74 6.29
C ASP A 195 -3.65 8.88 4.83
N ARG A 196 -3.40 7.85 4.03
CA ARG A 196 -3.56 7.82 2.57
C ARG A 196 -4.24 6.51 2.15
N PRO A 197 -5.55 6.35 2.43
CA PRO A 197 -6.28 5.14 2.06
C PRO A 197 -6.28 4.88 0.55
N ASP A 198 -6.20 5.94 -0.26
CA ASP A 198 -6.05 5.86 -1.72
C ASP A 198 -4.72 5.21 -2.14
N VAL A 199 -3.62 5.56 -1.49
CA VAL A 199 -2.29 4.98 -1.76
C VAL A 199 -2.25 3.53 -1.31
N TYR A 200 -2.81 3.21 -0.13
CA TYR A 200 -2.95 1.82 0.32
C TYR A 200 -3.71 0.97 -0.72
N ALA A 201 -4.90 1.44 -1.13
CA ALA A 201 -5.75 0.71 -2.06
C ALA A 201 -5.09 0.54 -3.44
N GLN A 202 -4.44 1.58 -3.94
CA GLN A 202 -3.73 1.50 -5.22
C GLN A 202 -2.54 0.52 -5.15
N ALA A 203 -1.77 0.53 -4.06
CA ALA A 203 -0.68 -0.42 -3.85
C ALA A 203 -1.17 -1.87 -3.84
N ALA A 204 -2.26 -2.17 -3.12
CA ALA A 204 -2.85 -3.50 -3.09
C ALA A 204 -3.37 -3.94 -4.47
N ARG A 205 -4.02 -3.04 -5.23
CA ARG A 205 -4.47 -3.33 -6.60
C ARG A 205 -3.29 -3.59 -7.55
N GLU A 206 -2.21 -2.84 -7.43
CA GLU A 206 -1.01 -3.03 -8.26
C GLU A 206 -0.30 -4.35 -7.94
N LEU A 207 -0.19 -4.72 -6.66
CA LEU A 207 0.31 -6.04 -6.27
C LEU A 207 -0.53 -7.15 -6.89
N TRP A 208 -1.86 -7.09 -6.78
CA TRP A 208 -2.74 -8.09 -7.37
C TRP A 208 -2.65 -8.15 -8.91
N ARG A 209 -2.55 -7.00 -9.58
CA ARG A 209 -2.51 -6.93 -11.05
C ARG A 209 -1.14 -7.26 -11.65
N TYR A 210 -0.08 -6.82 -10.99
CA TYR A 210 1.27 -6.75 -11.57
C TYR A 210 2.33 -7.52 -10.77
N GLY A 211 2.04 -7.89 -9.53
CA GLY A 211 2.95 -8.63 -8.67
C GLY A 211 3.98 -7.73 -8.03
N LYS A 212 3.84 -6.42 -8.20
CA LYS A 212 4.74 -5.39 -7.69
C LYS A 212 4.02 -4.06 -7.60
N THR A 213 4.53 -3.17 -6.77
CA THR A 213 4.06 -1.79 -6.65
C THR A 213 5.21 -0.88 -6.20
N LYS A 214 5.04 0.43 -6.36
CA LYS A 214 5.99 1.46 -5.92
C LYS A 214 5.23 2.54 -5.16
N ILE A 215 5.46 2.66 -3.84
CA ILE A 215 4.86 3.67 -2.96
C ILE A 215 5.92 4.73 -2.68
N GLY A 216 5.83 5.90 -3.32
CA GLY A 216 6.95 6.85 -3.28
C GLY A 216 8.18 6.18 -3.89
N ASP A 217 9.30 6.10 -3.17
CA ASP A 217 10.49 5.35 -3.57
C ASP A 217 10.54 3.91 -3.01
N LEU A 218 9.54 3.49 -2.24
CA LEU A 218 9.47 2.13 -1.70
C LEU A 218 8.97 1.17 -2.78
N ILE A 219 9.86 0.29 -3.26
CA ILE A 219 9.54 -0.75 -4.23
C ILE A 219 9.19 -2.03 -3.49
N ILE A 220 8.02 -2.60 -3.78
CA ILE A 220 7.59 -3.92 -3.32
C ILE A 220 7.50 -4.80 -4.56
N SER A 221 8.37 -5.80 -4.65
CA SER A 221 8.46 -6.74 -5.76
C SER A 221 8.81 -8.12 -5.19
N PRO A 222 7.81 -8.87 -4.67
CA PRO A 222 8.04 -10.14 -4.00
C PRO A 222 8.62 -11.19 -4.95
N SER A 223 9.30 -12.17 -4.38
CA SER A 223 9.85 -13.33 -5.08
C SER A 223 8.75 -14.26 -5.59
N GLU A 224 9.12 -15.13 -6.54
CA GLU A 224 8.23 -16.18 -7.06
C GLU A 224 7.64 -17.07 -5.96
N GLY A 225 8.38 -17.31 -4.86
CA GLY A 225 7.87 -18.08 -3.72
C GLY A 225 6.74 -17.37 -2.97
N CYS A 226 6.80 -16.05 -2.86
CA CYS A 226 5.76 -15.23 -2.25
C CYS A 226 4.56 -15.01 -3.18
N LEU A 227 4.79 -14.89 -4.49
CA LEU A 227 3.75 -14.83 -5.52
C LEU A 227 3.02 -16.18 -5.65
N HIS A 228 3.73 -17.29 -5.49
CA HIS A 228 3.19 -18.65 -5.60
C HIS A 228 3.32 -19.45 -4.29
N PRO A 229 2.64 -19.00 -3.21
CA PRO A 229 2.81 -19.60 -1.89
C PRO A 229 2.25 -21.02 -1.84
N THR A 230 2.88 -21.84 -1.00
CA THR A 230 2.40 -23.17 -0.62
C THR A 230 1.88 -23.18 0.81
N GLY A 231 0.97 -24.10 1.11
CA GLY A 231 0.44 -24.34 2.44
C GLY A 231 -1.05 -23.99 2.56
N THR A 232 -1.57 -24.16 3.77
CA THR A 232 -2.99 -23.96 4.06
C THR A 232 -3.28 -22.48 4.31
N PHE A 233 -4.14 -21.89 3.48
CA PHE A 233 -4.66 -20.53 3.66
C PHE A 233 -5.91 -20.48 4.56
N TYR A 234 -6.43 -21.64 4.95
CA TYR A 234 -7.65 -21.77 5.74
C TYR A 234 -7.41 -22.73 6.90
N PHE A 235 -8.06 -22.45 8.04
CA PHE A 235 -8.20 -23.41 9.12
C PHE A 235 -9.13 -24.56 8.69
N ASP A 236 -9.13 -25.65 9.45
CA ASP A 236 -9.97 -26.82 9.15
C ASP A 236 -11.48 -26.49 9.19
N ASP A 237 -11.84 -25.46 9.95
CA ASP A 237 -13.21 -24.91 10.02
C ASP A 237 -13.57 -23.99 8.83
N GLY A 238 -12.66 -23.80 7.88
CA GLY A 238 -12.87 -22.99 6.68
C GLY A 238 -12.64 -21.49 6.85
N ARG A 239 -12.29 -20.99 8.04
CA ARG A 239 -11.91 -19.57 8.22
C ARG A 239 -10.54 -19.28 7.60
N PRO A 240 -10.33 -18.11 6.98
CA PRO A 240 -9.03 -17.75 6.43
C PRO A 240 -7.99 -17.57 7.54
N LYS A 241 -6.79 -18.13 7.35
CA LYS A 241 -5.61 -17.96 8.22
C LYS A 241 -4.88 -16.65 7.99
N ILE A 242 -5.03 -16.07 6.80
CA ILE A 242 -4.57 -14.74 6.40
C ILE A 242 -5.39 -14.31 5.18
N ALA A 243 -5.81 -13.05 5.15
CA ALA A 243 -6.49 -12.51 3.98
C ALA A 243 -5.51 -12.43 2.80
N GLY A 244 -5.96 -12.68 1.57
CA GLY A 244 -5.11 -12.54 0.38
C GLY A 244 -4.51 -11.14 0.27
N THR A 245 -5.27 -10.09 0.61
CA THR A 245 -4.77 -8.70 0.64
C THR A 245 -3.65 -8.50 1.66
N ASP A 246 -3.74 -9.14 2.83
CA ASP A 246 -2.70 -9.05 3.87
C ASP A 246 -1.47 -9.88 3.49
N TRP A 247 -1.63 -11.02 2.80
CA TRP A 247 -0.49 -11.74 2.23
C TRP A 247 0.25 -10.89 1.19
N MET A 248 -0.48 -10.35 0.21
CA MET A 248 0.11 -9.53 -0.87
C MET A 248 0.86 -8.31 -0.32
N THR A 249 0.29 -7.63 0.67
CA THR A 249 0.89 -6.41 1.24
C THR A 249 1.95 -6.73 2.29
N LEU A 250 1.62 -7.48 3.34
CA LEU A 250 2.49 -7.69 4.50
C LEU A 250 3.63 -8.67 4.21
N ALA A 251 3.28 -9.86 3.70
CA ALA A 251 4.28 -10.86 3.33
C ALA A 251 5.05 -10.39 2.09
N GLY A 252 4.38 -9.75 1.13
CA GLY A 252 5.02 -9.17 -0.04
C GLY A 252 6.06 -8.11 0.30
N LEU A 253 5.77 -7.15 1.19
CA LEU A 253 6.76 -6.18 1.66
C LEU A 253 7.94 -6.87 2.37
N ARG A 254 7.64 -7.80 3.28
CA ARG A 254 8.70 -8.52 4.02
C ARG A 254 9.61 -9.33 3.09
N ASP A 255 9.05 -9.96 2.06
CA ASP A 255 9.79 -10.79 1.11
C ASP A 255 10.55 -9.96 0.05
N SER A 256 10.04 -8.77 -0.28
CA SER A 256 10.71 -7.82 -1.20
C SER A 256 11.98 -7.21 -0.62
N GLU A 257 12.19 -7.33 0.69
CA GLU A 257 13.44 -6.96 1.32
C GLU A 257 14.57 -7.87 0.86
N ASN A 258 15.29 -7.43 -0.18
CA ASN A 258 16.54 -8.05 -0.65
C ASN A 258 17.74 -7.79 0.29
N THR A 259 17.50 -7.69 1.60
CA THR A 259 18.57 -7.42 2.55
C THR A 259 19.39 -8.68 2.83
N VAL A 260 20.51 -8.79 2.11
CA VAL A 260 21.76 -9.45 2.55
C VAL A 260 22.36 -8.72 3.77
N LEU A 261 21.68 -7.74 4.36
CA LEU A 261 22.12 -7.00 5.54
C LEU A 261 21.82 -7.76 6.83
N ASN A 262 22.86 -8.46 7.24
CA ASN A 262 23.32 -8.70 8.60
C ASN A 262 22.37 -9.43 9.56
N PHE A 263 22.35 -10.74 9.34
CA PHE A 263 22.46 -11.73 10.42
C PHE A 263 23.79 -11.63 11.23
N ASP A 264 24.49 -10.50 11.28
CA ASP A 264 25.62 -10.30 12.22
C ASP A 264 25.15 -9.98 13.66
N ALA A 265 23.85 -10.07 13.92
CA ALA A 265 23.30 -10.24 15.25
C ALA A 265 22.95 -11.72 15.52
N LEU A 266 23.84 -12.65 15.16
CA LEU A 266 23.73 -14.09 15.42
C LEU A 266 23.64 -14.44 16.92
N ASP A 267 23.83 -13.46 17.82
CA ASP A 267 23.65 -13.58 19.26
C ASP A 267 22.43 -12.81 19.83
N SER A 268 21.54 -12.28 18.98
CA SER A 268 20.39 -11.48 19.46
C SER A 268 19.08 -12.29 19.50
N PRO A 269 18.38 -12.37 20.64
CA PRO A 269 17.10 -13.10 20.79
C PRO A 269 15.89 -12.44 20.07
N VAL A 270 16.18 -11.58 19.09
CA VAL A 270 15.28 -10.72 18.30
C VAL A 270 15.04 -11.31 16.89
N ALA A 271 15.58 -12.49 16.61
CA ALA A 271 15.49 -13.18 15.32
C ALA A 271 14.04 -13.29 14.82
N GLY A 272 13.70 -12.48 13.81
CA GLY A 272 12.40 -12.50 13.14
C GLY A 272 11.67 -11.16 13.09
N ILE A 273 11.96 -10.22 13.99
CA ILE A 273 11.34 -8.88 13.99
C ILE A 273 12.01 -8.00 12.94
N THR A 274 11.24 -7.14 12.28
CA THR A 274 11.80 -6.07 11.44
C THR A 274 12.63 -5.11 12.31
N MET A 275 13.89 -4.90 11.96
CA MET A 275 14.73 -3.91 12.63
C MET A 275 14.17 -2.50 12.46
N TRP A 276 14.31 -1.63 13.47
CA TRP A 276 13.76 -0.28 13.42
C TRP A 276 14.37 0.56 12.29
N GLN A 277 15.63 0.32 11.91
CA GLN A 277 16.24 0.96 10.74
C GLN A 277 15.48 0.61 9.45
N THR A 278 15.23 -0.67 9.21
CA THR A 278 14.45 -1.15 8.05
C THR A 278 13.04 -0.58 8.04
N LEU A 279 12.37 -0.55 9.21
CA LEU A 279 11.05 0.04 9.32
C LEU A 279 11.09 1.55 8.99
N THR A 280 12.07 2.28 9.53
CA THR A 280 12.29 3.71 9.21
C THR A 280 12.48 3.92 7.71
N GLU A 281 13.32 3.11 7.06
CA GLU A 281 13.55 3.19 5.63
C GLU A 281 12.27 2.99 4.81
N TRP A 282 11.37 2.09 5.22
CA TRP A 282 10.08 1.92 4.54
C TRP A 282 9.21 3.17 4.65
N PHE A 283 9.12 3.73 5.85
CA PHE A 283 8.37 4.96 6.09
C PHE A 283 8.94 6.12 5.24
N GLU A 284 10.25 6.35 5.30
CA GLU A 284 10.92 7.44 4.57
C GLU A 284 10.82 7.27 3.05
N LYS A 285 11.05 6.05 2.52
CA LYS A 285 10.86 5.75 1.09
C LYS A 285 9.40 5.95 0.67
N ALA A 286 8.42 5.68 1.53
CA ALA A 286 7.02 5.97 1.25
C ALA A 286 6.64 7.45 1.38
N GLY A 287 7.58 8.32 1.81
CA GLY A 287 7.40 9.77 1.90
C GLY A 287 7.07 10.29 3.30
N TYR A 288 7.09 9.44 4.33
CA TYR A 288 6.98 9.91 5.72
C TYR A 288 8.25 10.64 6.16
N GLU A 289 8.11 11.59 7.09
CA GLU A 289 9.23 12.28 7.71
C GLU A 289 9.34 11.86 9.17
N MET A 290 10.45 11.21 9.54
CA MET A 290 10.74 10.90 10.94
C MET A 290 11.18 12.17 11.67
N VAL A 291 10.54 12.49 12.79
CA VAL A 291 10.85 13.68 13.60
C VAL A 291 11.45 13.37 14.95
N TYR A 292 11.31 12.12 15.41
CA TYR A 292 11.82 11.68 16.70
C TYR A 292 11.99 10.17 16.72
N SER A 293 13.00 9.72 17.46
CA SER A 293 13.21 8.30 17.73
C SER A 293 13.91 8.15 19.07
N ASN A 294 13.39 7.26 19.91
CA ASN A 294 14.05 6.78 21.12
C ASN A 294 14.04 5.25 21.21
N VAL A 295 13.82 4.58 20.07
CA VAL A 295 13.80 3.12 20.01
C VAL A 295 15.20 2.54 20.14
N GLY A 296 15.33 1.42 20.86
CA GLY A 296 16.59 0.72 20.98
C GLY A 296 16.46 -0.64 21.67
N ILE A 297 17.60 -1.23 22.02
CA ILE A 297 17.64 -2.52 22.74
C ILE A 297 17.37 -2.38 24.25
N THR A 298 17.43 -1.17 24.77
CA THR A 298 17.15 -0.85 26.18
C THR A 298 15.78 -0.22 26.35
N GLN A 299 15.17 -0.38 27.52
CA GLN A 299 13.89 0.23 27.84
C GLN A 299 14.00 1.77 27.82
N ALA A 300 13.04 2.44 27.19
CA ALA A 300 13.04 3.90 27.05
C ALA A 300 12.57 4.65 28.33
N GLY A 301 12.05 3.91 29.31
CA GLY A 301 11.63 4.46 30.60
C GLY A 301 10.41 5.40 30.54
N VAL A 302 10.09 6.01 31.69
CA VAL A 302 8.96 6.95 31.83
C VAL A 302 9.09 8.15 30.90
N GLN A 303 10.30 8.71 30.79
CA GLN A 303 10.53 9.89 29.97
C GLN A 303 10.25 9.61 28.49
N GLY A 304 10.66 8.44 27.99
CA GLY A 304 10.35 8.01 26.64
C GLY A 304 8.84 7.91 26.37
N ILE A 305 8.04 7.44 27.33
CA ILE A 305 6.58 7.40 27.22
C ILE A 305 6.01 8.82 27.16
N ARG A 306 6.46 9.72 28.05
CA ARG A 306 5.99 11.11 28.10
C ARG A 306 6.28 11.86 26.80
N ASP A 307 7.44 11.65 26.20
CA ASP A 307 7.79 12.31 24.95
C ASP A 307 6.93 11.81 23.78
N LEU A 308 6.64 10.50 23.72
CA LEU A 308 5.74 9.94 22.71
C LEU A 308 4.27 10.35 22.92
N ASN A 309 3.81 10.48 24.17
CA ASN A 309 2.47 11.02 24.48
C ASN A 309 2.27 12.40 23.85
N LYS A 310 3.26 13.31 23.97
CA LYS A 310 3.20 14.64 23.35
C LYS A 310 3.01 14.56 21.84
N TYR A 311 3.64 13.59 21.18
CA TYR A 311 3.55 13.44 19.72
C TYR A 311 2.21 12.85 19.27
N ILE A 312 1.69 11.84 19.96
CA ILE A 312 0.38 11.26 19.60
C ILE A 312 -0.75 12.27 19.81
N GLU A 313 -0.65 13.13 20.83
CA GLU A 313 -1.59 14.24 21.05
C GLU A 313 -1.58 15.30 19.94
N GLN A 314 -0.44 15.43 19.24
CA GLN A 314 -0.30 16.30 18.06
C GLN A 314 -0.73 15.60 16.74
N GLY A 315 -1.21 14.36 16.81
CA GLY A 315 -1.66 13.59 15.65
C GLY A 315 -0.55 12.90 14.84
N TYR A 316 0.68 12.82 15.37
CA TYR A 316 1.78 12.11 14.71
C TYR A 316 1.60 10.59 14.78
N LYS A 317 2.28 9.86 13.89
CA LYS A 317 2.32 8.39 13.94
C LYS A 317 3.37 7.92 14.91
N VAL A 318 2.93 7.21 15.96
CA VAL A 318 3.80 6.69 17.01
C VAL A 318 3.99 5.17 16.84
N VAL A 319 5.15 4.87 16.26
CA VAL A 319 5.88 3.63 15.95
C VAL A 319 6.59 2.86 17.08
N THR A 320 5.96 2.05 17.95
CA THR A 320 6.71 1.54 19.14
C THR A 320 7.09 0.06 19.13
N LEU A 321 8.30 -0.22 19.62
CA LEU A 321 8.83 -1.55 19.85
C LEU A 321 8.51 -1.98 21.29
N ILE A 322 7.90 -3.14 21.44
CA ILE A 322 7.53 -3.71 22.73
C ILE A 322 7.93 -5.17 22.84
N ASN A 323 7.86 -5.70 24.05
CA ASN A 323 7.63 -7.13 24.26
C ASN A 323 6.12 -7.39 24.19
N ASP A 324 5.68 -8.29 23.31
CA ASP A 324 4.28 -8.67 23.12
C ASP A 324 3.62 -9.24 24.38
N GLY A 325 4.40 -9.74 25.35
CA GLY A 325 3.93 -10.11 26.70
C GLY A 325 3.30 -8.95 27.48
N LEU A 326 3.39 -7.72 26.97
CA LEU A 326 2.61 -6.56 27.42
C LEU A 326 1.11 -6.70 27.10
N LEU A 327 0.78 -7.39 26.01
CA LEU A 327 -0.57 -7.45 25.44
C LEU A 327 -1.40 -8.61 26.02
N GLU A 328 -2.70 -8.40 26.20
CA GLU A 328 -3.62 -9.28 26.94
C GLU A 328 -3.50 -10.74 26.52
N TYR A 329 -3.49 -10.99 25.21
CA TYR A 329 -3.53 -12.34 24.62
C TYR A 329 -2.16 -12.97 24.36
N SER A 330 -1.05 -12.28 24.61
CA SER A 330 0.27 -12.91 24.51
C SER A 330 0.57 -13.76 25.74
N THR A 331 1.13 -14.95 25.51
CA THR A 331 1.67 -15.82 26.55
C THR A 331 3.16 -15.62 26.81
N ASN A 332 3.79 -14.67 26.10
CA ASN A 332 5.21 -14.40 26.23
C ASN A 332 5.55 -13.86 27.63
N LYS A 333 6.53 -14.50 28.28
CA LYS A 333 6.99 -14.15 29.62
C LYS A 333 8.35 -13.46 29.62
N THR A 334 9.01 -13.34 28.47
CA THR A 334 10.29 -12.65 28.36
C THR A 334 10.13 -11.14 28.55
N THR A 335 11.25 -10.44 28.59
CA THR A 335 11.34 -8.98 28.58
C THR A 335 12.28 -8.54 27.46
N LEU A 336 12.20 -9.21 26.32
CA LEU A 336 12.99 -8.92 25.13
C LEU A 336 12.07 -8.25 24.10
N PRO A 337 12.57 -7.36 23.23
CA PRO A 337 11.74 -6.78 22.19
C PRO A 337 11.27 -7.88 21.24
N THR A 338 9.96 -7.98 21.02
CA THR A 338 9.32 -9.07 20.24
C THR A 338 8.28 -8.58 19.23
N HIS A 339 7.81 -7.33 19.32
CA HIS A 339 6.67 -6.90 18.52
C HIS A 339 6.57 -5.39 18.29
N TRP A 340 6.08 -5.01 17.10
CA TRP A 340 5.76 -3.63 16.73
C TRP A 340 4.28 -3.36 16.90
N ILE A 341 3.96 -2.19 17.45
CA ILE A 341 2.60 -1.68 17.60
C ILE A 341 2.52 -0.21 17.19
N VAL A 342 1.33 0.26 16.83
CA VAL A 342 1.08 1.68 16.54
C VAL A 342 0.11 2.22 17.56
N TRP A 343 0.41 3.36 18.19
CA TRP A 343 -0.51 3.95 19.16
C TRP A 343 -1.72 4.58 18.47
N ASP A 344 -2.88 4.49 19.10
CA ASP A 344 -4.15 5.14 18.71
C ASP A 344 -4.69 5.99 19.89
N GLY A 345 -3.77 6.59 20.63
CA GLY A 345 -4.03 7.38 21.83
C GLY A 345 -2.81 7.43 22.76
N PRO A 346 -2.80 8.34 23.75
CA PRO A 346 -1.72 8.40 24.73
C PRO A 346 -1.78 7.21 25.69
N VAL A 347 -0.61 6.86 26.26
CA VAL A 347 -0.54 5.98 27.43
C VAL A 347 -1.11 6.75 28.63
N THR A 348 -2.12 6.20 29.28
CA THR A 348 -2.76 6.79 30.47
C THR A 348 -2.71 5.83 31.64
N GLN A 349 -2.74 6.38 32.85
CA GLN A 349 -2.94 5.61 34.08
C GLN A 349 -4.36 5.84 34.60
N GLU A 350 -5.11 4.75 34.76
CA GLU A 350 -6.47 4.76 35.29
C GLU A 350 -6.47 4.97 36.83
N ALA A 351 -7.63 5.30 37.39
CA ALA A 351 -7.78 5.58 38.83
C ALA A 351 -7.44 4.37 39.74
N ASN A 352 -7.55 3.15 39.22
CA ASN A 352 -7.15 1.91 39.89
C ASN A 352 -5.63 1.63 39.81
N GLY A 353 -4.87 2.48 39.13
CA GLY A 353 -3.42 2.35 38.92
C GLY A 353 -3.02 1.60 37.64
N ASP A 354 -3.99 1.06 36.89
CA ASP A 354 -3.74 0.29 35.68
C ASP A 354 -3.31 1.19 34.52
N ILE A 355 -2.43 0.66 33.67
CA ILE A 355 -2.03 1.33 32.43
C ILE A 355 -2.98 0.95 31.30
N ALA A 356 -3.49 1.96 30.61
CA ALA A 356 -4.30 1.82 29.40
C ALA A 356 -3.58 2.45 28.21
N LEU A 357 -3.68 1.79 27.06
CA LEU A 357 -3.20 2.30 25.78
C LEU A 357 -4.04 1.70 24.66
N ASN A 358 -4.84 2.53 24.00
CA ASN A 358 -5.44 2.16 22.72
C ASN A 358 -4.33 2.09 21.67
N LEU A 359 -4.18 0.92 21.05
CA LEU A 359 -3.14 0.66 20.07
C LEU A 359 -3.62 -0.29 18.98
N PHE A 360 -3.04 -0.16 17.80
CA PHE A 360 -3.16 -1.12 16.72
C PHE A 360 -2.17 -2.28 16.91
N SER A 361 -2.73 -3.49 16.88
CA SER A 361 -2.01 -4.76 16.80
C SER A 361 -2.95 -5.83 16.27
N TRP A 362 -2.43 -6.81 15.52
CA TRP A 362 -3.20 -7.99 15.04
C TRP A 362 -4.55 -7.64 14.39
N GLY A 363 -4.57 -6.60 13.56
CA GLY A 363 -5.77 -6.17 12.82
C GLY A 363 -6.82 -5.42 13.66
N LYS A 364 -6.55 -5.07 14.93
CA LYS A 364 -7.51 -4.33 15.77
C LYS A 364 -6.89 -3.18 16.53
N VAL A 365 -7.74 -2.19 16.79
CA VAL A 365 -7.44 -1.03 17.61
C VAL A 365 -8.29 -1.09 18.88
N ILE A 366 -7.66 -1.46 20.00
CA ILE A 366 -8.30 -1.57 21.31
C ILE A 366 -7.26 -1.25 22.40
N ASN A 367 -7.69 -1.15 23.66
CA ASN A 367 -6.79 -1.23 24.79
C ASN A 367 -6.26 -2.67 24.93
N TRP A 368 -5.09 -2.94 24.36
CA TRP A 368 -4.51 -4.28 24.38
C TRP A 368 -3.70 -4.57 25.64
N ILE A 369 -3.44 -3.58 26.51
CA ILE A 369 -2.59 -3.78 27.68
C ILE A 369 -3.23 -4.80 28.62
N LYS A 370 -2.44 -5.75 29.13
CA LYS A 370 -2.91 -6.72 30.14
C LYS A 370 -3.57 -5.98 31.31
N PRO A 371 -4.74 -6.42 31.78
CA PRO A 371 -5.40 -5.79 32.92
C PRO A 371 -4.58 -5.97 34.21
N LYS A 372 -4.77 -5.09 35.19
CA LYS A 372 -4.10 -5.12 36.50
C LYS A 372 -2.58 -5.00 36.42
N LYS A 373 -2.08 -4.15 35.51
CA LYS A 373 -0.66 -3.92 35.28
C LYS A 373 -0.30 -2.46 35.51
N ASP A 374 0.77 -2.26 36.26
CA ASP A 374 1.28 -0.95 36.61
C ASP A 374 2.26 -0.39 35.57
N LEU A 375 2.71 0.83 35.81
CA LEU A 375 3.68 1.53 34.96
C LEU A 375 5.01 0.79 34.85
N GLN A 376 5.46 0.13 35.93
CA GLN A 376 6.72 -0.61 35.92
C GLN A 376 6.65 -1.83 34.99
N PHE A 377 5.51 -2.54 35.00
CA PHE A 377 5.26 -3.64 34.07
C PHE A 377 5.32 -3.19 32.62
N PHE A 378 4.73 -2.02 32.31
CA PHE A 378 4.79 -1.42 30.98
C PHE A 378 6.23 -1.08 30.59
N ILE A 379 6.95 -0.33 31.44
CA ILE A 379 8.32 0.13 31.18
C ILE A 379 9.26 -1.04 30.90
N ASN A 380 9.18 -2.12 31.68
CA ASN A 380 10.03 -3.30 31.53
C ASN A 380 9.89 -3.98 30.15
N ARG A 381 8.81 -3.66 29.41
CA ARG A 381 8.45 -4.23 28.11
C ARG A 381 8.39 -3.20 27.00
N PHE A 382 8.83 -1.97 27.28
CA PHE A 382 8.72 -0.84 26.37
C PHE A 382 10.11 -0.37 25.92
N PHE A 383 10.42 -0.52 24.64
CA PHE A 383 11.76 -0.29 24.08
C PHE A 383 11.86 1.01 23.27
N GLY A 384 10.91 1.93 23.47
CA GLY A 384 10.83 3.19 22.74
C GLY A 384 10.10 3.06 21.41
N GLY A 385 10.17 4.12 20.62
CA GLY A 385 9.55 4.15 19.32
C GLY A 385 10.07 5.26 18.41
N MET A 386 9.51 5.28 17.22
CA MET A 386 9.77 6.24 16.16
C MET A 386 8.52 7.06 15.94
N VAL A 387 8.70 8.32 15.58
CA VAL A 387 7.59 9.25 15.36
C VAL A 387 7.71 9.83 13.97
N PHE A 388 6.63 9.73 13.22
CA PHE A 388 6.54 10.25 11.86
C PHE A 388 5.44 11.31 11.75
N LYS A 389 5.68 12.36 10.97
CA LYS A 389 4.60 13.24 10.53
C LYS A 389 3.57 12.42 9.73
N PRO A 390 2.26 12.70 9.84
CA PRO A 390 1.27 12.07 8.98
C PRO A 390 1.61 12.26 7.51
N LEU A 391 1.43 11.22 6.71
CA LEU A 391 1.65 11.29 5.27
C LEU A 391 0.60 12.20 4.64
N LYS A 392 1.03 13.07 3.72
CA LYS A 392 0.21 14.11 3.09
C LYS A 392 -0.30 13.75 1.71
#